data_AF-A0A4Q1UP58-F1
#
_entry.id   AF-A0A4Q1UP58-F1
#
_cell.length_a   1.000
_cell.length_b   1.000
_cell.length_c   1.000
_cell.angle_alpha   90.00
_cell.angle_beta   90.00
_cell.angle_gamma   90.00
#
_symmetry.space_group_name_H-M   'P 1'
#
loop_
_entity.id
_entity.type
_entity.pdbx_description
1 polymer ?
#
loop_
_entity_poly.entity_id
_entity_poly.type
_entity_poly.pdbx_seq_one_letter_code
_entity_poly.pdbx_strand_id
1 'polypeptide(L)'
;MPDVSVLDVRLYDEPIGTLTHLQGDRTIFEFNEDYVDNPDRPTLSLSFKDDLGGLITRIRPTQRVVPPFFSNLLPEGGLRRYLAERAGVNQQREFFLLWVLGLDLPGALSIHPAVGDGLPPGDHEDLPKNAKPNALRFSLAGVQLKFSAFQNAGKGGGLTIPAEGVGGSWIVKLPSQQFTGVPENEFSMMTIARMIGMEVPIINLVDLDAIAGIPEGVGELKGQALAVARFDRTLDGPVHTEDFAQVFGVFPDDKYKRASYATSRVIGTETGHVGAAEFIRRLVFSALIDNGDMHALRTFFGVT
;
A
#
# COMPACT_ATOMS: atom_id res chain seq x y z
N MET A 1 5.53 33.36 -7.86
CA MET A 1 5.31 32.77 -6.52
C MET A 1 6.12 31.49 -6.47
N PRO A 2 6.72 31.09 -5.33
CA PRO A 2 7.32 29.76 -5.26
C PRO A 2 6.20 28.75 -5.54
N ASP A 3 6.47 27.84 -6.47
CA ASP A 3 5.58 26.74 -6.83
C ASP A 3 5.57 25.78 -5.63
N VAL A 4 4.64 25.99 -4.72
CA VAL A 4 4.43 25.17 -3.53
C VAL A 4 3.21 24.35 -3.82
N SER A 5 3.37 23.03 -3.84
CA SER A 5 2.24 22.13 -3.98
C SER A 5 2.01 21.38 -2.69
N VAL A 6 0.74 21.13 -2.36
CA VAL A 6 0.35 20.55 -1.08
C VAL A 6 -0.55 19.33 -1.30
N LEU A 7 -0.30 18.26 -0.55
CA LEU A 7 -1.18 17.12 -0.43
C LEU A 7 -1.74 17.04 1.00
N ASP A 8 -3.05 17.05 1.13
CA ASP A 8 -3.78 16.80 2.36
C ASP A 8 -3.73 15.32 2.71
N VAL A 9 -3.24 14.99 3.90
CA VAL A 9 -3.21 13.64 4.44
C VAL A 9 -4.43 13.47 5.35
N ARG A 10 -5.26 12.47 5.05
CA ARG A 10 -6.49 12.17 5.80
C ARG A 10 -6.46 10.74 6.33
N LEU A 11 -6.97 10.54 7.54
CA LEU A 11 -7.14 9.24 8.18
C LEU A 11 -8.60 9.09 8.61
N TYR A 12 -9.28 8.04 8.14
CA TYR A 12 -10.74 7.90 8.28
C TYR A 12 -11.50 9.13 7.75
N ASP A 13 -11.06 9.66 6.61
CA ASP A 13 -11.55 10.88 5.97
C ASP A 13 -11.35 12.20 6.75
N GLU A 14 -10.78 12.15 7.95
CA GLU A 14 -10.43 13.33 8.76
C GLU A 14 -9.03 13.85 8.41
N PRO A 15 -8.83 15.16 8.19
CA PRO A 15 -7.53 15.74 7.86
C PRO A 15 -6.58 15.74 9.04
N ILE A 16 -5.47 15.00 8.93
CA ILE A 16 -4.49 14.86 10.02
C ILE A 16 -3.21 15.67 9.81
N GLY A 17 -2.92 16.07 8.58
CA GLY A 17 -1.68 16.78 8.25
C GLY A 17 -1.54 17.06 6.76
N THR A 18 -0.38 17.59 6.38
CA THR A 18 -0.08 17.93 4.98
C THR A 18 1.33 17.50 4.59
N LEU A 19 1.47 17.02 3.36
CA LEU A 19 2.76 16.89 2.68
C LEU A 19 2.94 18.12 1.78
N THR A 20 4.00 18.88 2.00
CA THR A 20 4.32 20.07 1.21
C THR A 20 5.57 19.81 0.36
N HIS A 21 5.45 20.04 -0.94
CA HIS A 21 6.57 20.05 -1.88
C HIS A 21 7.15 21.46 -2.01
N LEU A 22 8.46 21.56 -1.86
CA LEU A 22 9.22 22.79 -1.89
C LEU A 22 10.31 22.71 -2.98
N GLN A 23 10.90 23.88 -3.27
CA GLN A 23 12.04 23.99 -4.18
C GLN A 23 13.18 23.01 -3.84
N GLY A 24 13.82 22.47 -4.87
CA GLY A 24 14.89 21.48 -4.74
C GLY A 24 14.39 20.06 -4.47
N ASP A 25 13.13 19.75 -4.80
CA ASP A 25 12.46 18.48 -4.53
C ASP A 25 12.40 18.11 -3.05
N ARG A 26 12.31 19.10 -2.17
CA ARG A 26 12.21 18.84 -0.74
C ARG A 26 10.75 18.60 -0.36
N THR A 27 10.50 17.54 0.41
CA THR A 27 9.19 17.23 0.95
C THR A 27 9.21 17.37 2.47
N ILE A 28 8.21 18.07 3.01
CA ILE A 28 7.98 18.21 4.45
C ILE A 28 6.61 17.62 4.77
N PHE A 29 6.51 16.85 5.85
CA PHE A 29 5.24 16.40 6.41
C PHE A 29 5.02 17.07 7.76
N GLU A 30 3.85 17.65 7.96
CA GLU A 30 3.45 18.30 9.20
C GLU A 30 2.05 17.84 9.60
N PHE A 31 1.84 17.55 10.88
CA PHE A 31 0.51 17.29 11.43
C PHE A 31 -0.25 18.60 11.62
N ASN A 32 -1.57 18.56 11.45
CA ASN A 32 -2.45 19.68 11.76
C ASN A 32 -2.51 19.90 13.29
N GLU A 33 -2.63 21.16 13.72
CA GLU A 33 -2.72 21.51 15.15
C GLU A 33 -3.88 20.77 15.84
N ASP A 34 -5.06 20.73 15.22
CA ASP A 34 -6.23 20.02 15.75
C ASP A 34 -5.96 18.53 16.02
N TYR A 35 -5.14 17.88 15.18
CA TYR A 35 -4.75 16.49 15.38
C TYR A 35 -3.70 16.35 16.49
N VAL A 36 -2.74 17.28 16.57
CA VAL A 36 -1.72 17.32 17.63
C VAL A 36 -2.32 17.59 19.01
N ASP A 37 -3.38 18.39 19.08
CA ASP A 37 -4.03 18.79 20.33
C ASP A 37 -5.10 17.78 20.79
N ASN A 38 -5.57 16.89 19.90
CA ASN A 38 -6.55 15.86 20.25
C ASN A 38 -5.89 14.67 21.00
N PRO A 39 -6.17 14.47 22.30
CA PRO A 39 -5.62 13.34 23.06
C PRO A 39 -6.19 11.98 22.61
N ASP A 40 -7.40 11.97 22.02
CA ASP A 40 -8.10 10.79 21.52
C ASP A 40 -7.93 10.62 20.00
N ARG A 41 -6.88 11.22 19.42
CA ARG A 41 -6.57 11.11 17.99
C ARG A 41 -6.42 9.64 17.56
N PRO A 42 -6.91 9.26 16.37
CA PRO A 42 -6.58 7.96 15.80
C PRO A 42 -5.08 7.90 15.51
N THR A 43 -4.42 6.78 15.78
CA THR A 43 -2.97 6.66 15.55
C THR A 43 -2.66 6.44 14.07
N LEU A 44 -1.90 7.37 13.45
CA LEU A 44 -1.39 7.20 12.08
C LEU A 44 -0.39 6.04 11.94
N SER A 45 0.61 5.98 12.82
CA SER A 45 1.64 4.94 12.79
C SER A 45 2.40 4.94 14.10
N LEU A 46 2.81 3.76 14.54
CA LEU A 46 3.70 3.60 15.69
C LEU A 46 5.06 4.29 15.49
N SER A 47 5.47 4.56 14.25
CA SER A 47 6.70 5.30 13.96
C SER A 47 6.67 6.78 14.36
N PHE A 48 5.48 7.33 14.58
CA PHE A 48 5.29 8.69 15.08
C PHE A 48 5.01 8.73 16.58
N LYS A 49 5.20 7.62 17.30
CA LYS A 49 5.02 7.52 18.75
C LYS A 49 6.38 7.53 19.45
N ASP A 50 6.55 8.41 20.44
CA ASP A 50 7.75 8.41 21.28
C ASP A 50 7.68 7.36 22.40
N ASP A 51 8.77 7.20 23.17
CA ASP A 51 8.87 6.21 24.26
C ASP A 51 7.86 6.45 25.40
N LEU A 52 7.27 7.63 25.50
CA LEU A 52 6.24 8.00 26.47
C LEU A 52 4.82 7.90 25.89
N GLY A 53 4.69 7.52 24.62
CA GLY A 53 3.42 7.45 23.91
C GLY A 53 2.96 8.77 23.29
N GLY A 54 3.79 9.81 23.35
CA GLY A 54 3.52 11.12 22.74
C GLY A 54 3.66 11.10 21.22
N LEU A 55 3.05 12.09 20.57
CA LEU A 55 3.14 12.27 19.12
C LEU A 55 4.44 13.00 18.75
N ILE A 56 5.25 12.37 17.90
CA ILE A 56 6.44 12.98 17.29
C ILE A 56 5.99 13.90 16.16
N THR A 57 6.04 15.21 16.40
CA THR A 57 5.64 16.23 15.42
C THR A 57 6.79 16.77 14.56
N ARG A 58 8.05 16.58 15.00
CA ARG A 58 9.24 17.06 14.28
C ARG A 58 9.77 16.02 13.31
N ILE A 59 9.28 16.07 12.08
CA ILE A 59 9.59 15.10 11.04
C ILE A 59 10.68 15.67 10.14
N ARG A 60 11.73 14.87 9.88
CA ARG A 60 12.86 15.35 9.07
C ARG A 60 12.41 15.54 7.62
N PRO A 61 12.72 16.68 6.99
CA PRO A 61 12.49 16.87 5.57
C PRO A 61 13.23 15.80 4.75
N THR A 62 12.59 15.37 3.68
CA THR A 62 13.16 14.42 2.70
C THR A 62 13.39 15.13 1.37
N GLN A 63 14.16 14.51 0.48
CA GLN A 63 14.45 15.07 -0.85
C GLN A 63 14.22 14.00 -1.92
N ARG A 64 13.48 14.35 -2.97
CA ARG A 64 12.95 13.49 -4.05
C ARG A 64 11.98 12.39 -3.57
N VAL A 65 12.26 11.77 -2.44
CA VAL A 65 11.37 10.82 -1.75
C VAL A 65 10.45 11.53 -0.76
N VAL A 66 9.48 10.80 -0.23
CA VAL A 66 8.62 11.23 0.89
C VAL A 66 9.10 10.57 2.19
N PRO A 67 8.62 10.97 3.39
CA PRO A 67 9.00 10.29 4.62
C PRO A 67 8.73 8.78 4.58
N PRO A 68 9.52 7.95 5.30
CA PRO A 68 9.50 6.49 5.18
C PRO A 68 8.10 5.87 5.27
N PHE A 69 7.28 6.33 6.21
CA PHE A 69 5.89 5.88 6.36
C PHE A 69 5.11 5.93 5.04
N PHE A 70 5.16 7.07 4.35
CA PHE A 70 4.45 7.28 3.08
C PHE A 70 5.15 6.61 1.90
N SER A 71 6.48 6.50 1.94
CA SER A 71 7.26 5.83 0.89
C SER A 71 6.90 4.35 0.79
N ASN A 72 6.63 3.68 1.92
CA ASN A 72 6.17 2.28 1.96
C ASN A 72 4.71 2.08 1.50
N LEU A 73 3.92 3.15 1.37
CA LEU A 73 2.59 3.08 0.75
C LEU A 73 2.68 3.05 -0.78
N LEU A 74 3.78 3.58 -1.31
CA LEU A 74 4.01 3.61 -2.74
C LEU A 74 4.43 2.24 -3.26
N PRO A 75 4.10 1.96 -4.52
CA PRO A 75 4.53 0.74 -5.16
C PRO A 75 6.02 0.70 -5.45
N GLU A 76 6.56 -0.52 -5.55
CA GLU A 76 7.96 -0.76 -5.89
C GLU A 76 8.16 -1.21 -7.35
N GLY A 77 9.40 -1.02 -7.85
CA GLY A 77 9.97 -1.47 -9.14
C GLY A 77 9.04 -1.43 -10.37
N GLY A 78 8.74 -2.58 -10.98
CA GLY A 78 8.02 -2.69 -12.26
C GLY A 78 6.67 -1.99 -12.28
N LEU A 79 5.88 -2.06 -11.20
CA LEU A 79 4.66 -1.25 -11.12
C LEU A 79 5.00 0.22 -11.14
N ARG A 80 5.87 0.62 -10.20
CA ARG A 80 6.15 2.03 -9.95
C ARG A 80 6.49 2.72 -11.26
N ARG A 81 7.29 2.04 -12.09
CA ARG A 81 7.59 2.45 -13.45
C ARG A 81 6.35 2.53 -14.34
N TYR A 82 5.55 1.46 -14.43
CA TYR A 82 4.32 1.43 -15.23
C TYR A 82 3.36 2.58 -14.89
N LEU A 83 3.18 2.90 -13.60
CA LEU A 83 2.32 4.01 -13.19
C LEU A 83 2.94 5.37 -13.41
N ALA A 84 4.22 5.51 -13.10
CA ALA A 84 4.94 6.74 -13.36
C ALA A 84 4.82 7.12 -14.85
N GLU A 85 5.06 6.17 -15.75
CA GLU A 85 4.93 6.36 -17.20
C GLU A 85 3.51 6.73 -17.61
N ARG A 86 2.50 6.01 -17.12
CA ARG A 86 1.09 6.29 -17.45
C ARG A 86 0.58 7.61 -16.87
N ALA A 87 1.16 8.06 -15.76
CA ALA A 87 0.86 9.33 -15.11
C ALA A 87 1.64 10.50 -15.72
N GLY A 88 2.67 10.22 -16.52
CA GLY A 88 3.61 11.23 -17.00
C GLY A 88 4.48 11.84 -15.89
N VAL A 89 4.72 11.11 -14.79
CA VAL A 89 5.55 11.60 -13.67
C VAL A 89 6.86 10.82 -13.57
N ASN A 90 7.90 11.45 -13.04
CA ASN A 90 9.17 10.76 -12.79
C ASN A 90 9.01 9.81 -11.60
N GLN A 91 9.29 8.51 -11.80
CA GLN A 91 9.19 7.49 -10.76
C GLN A 91 10.01 7.81 -9.50
N GLN A 92 11.09 8.61 -9.58
CA GLN A 92 11.92 8.95 -8.42
C GLN A 92 11.35 10.09 -7.57
N ARG A 93 10.38 10.86 -8.09
CA ARG A 93 9.77 11.99 -7.38
C ARG A 93 8.48 11.53 -6.68
N GLU A 94 8.62 10.97 -5.49
CA GLU A 94 7.55 10.26 -4.78
C GLU A 94 6.36 11.12 -4.41
N PHE A 95 6.59 12.42 -4.18
CA PHE A 95 5.52 13.38 -3.92
C PHE A 95 4.45 13.35 -5.03
N PHE A 96 4.87 13.38 -6.30
CA PHE A 96 3.95 13.36 -7.44
C PHE A 96 3.37 11.96 -7.71
N LEU A 97 4.03 10.90 -7.25
CA LEU A 97 3.42 9.57 -7.24
C LEU A 97 2.27 9.50 -6.22
N LEU A 98 2.44 10.08 -5.02
CA LEU A 98 1.35 10.14 -4.04
C LEU A 98 0.20 11.02 -4.49
N TRP A 99 0.48 12.13 -5.20
CA TRP A 99 -0.56 12.96 -5.80
C TRP A 99 -1.54 12.14 -6.63
N VAL A 100 -1.00 11.20 -7.40
CA VAL A 100 -1.73 10.38 -8.35
C VAL A 100 -2.36 9.15 -7.69
N LEU A 101 -1.67 8.53 -6.74
CA LEU A 101 -2.05 7.23 -6.15
C LEU A 101 -2.71 7.35 -4.78
N GLY A 102 -2.77 8.56 -4.23
CA GLY A 102 -3.13 8.83 -2.84
C GLY A 102 -4.55 8.46 -2.45
N LEU A 103 -5.44 8.21 -3.40
CA LEU A 103 -6.86 7.99 -3.13
C LEU A 103 -7.20 6.54 -2.71
N ASP A 104 -6.44 5.52 -3.11
CA ASP A 104 -6.71 4.11 -2.76
C ASP A 104 -5.51 3.45 -2.08
N LEU A 105 -5.01 4.05 -1.00
CA LEU A 105 -3.90 3.51 -0.23
C LEU A 105 -4.35 2.34 0.68
N PRO A 106 -3.42 1.47 1.11
CA PRO A 106 -3.67 0.53 2.19
C PRO A 106 -4.12 1.23 3.48
N GLY A 107 -4.99 0.57 4.25
CA GLY A 107 -5.51 1.13 5.50
C GLY A 107 -6.58 2.19 5.29
N ALA A 108 -6.78 3.04 6.29
CA ALA A 108 -7.80 4.09 6.27
C ALA A 108 -7.24 5.45 5.82
N LEU A 109 -6.03 5.45 5.24
CA LEU A 109 -5.36 6.65 4.77
C LEU A 109 -5.84 7.03 3.37
N SER A 110 -6.07 8.32 3.15
CA SER A 110 -6.16 8.90 1.81
C SER A 110 -5.35 10.19 1.73
N ILE A 111 -4.80 10.46 0.55
CA ILE A 111 -3.98 11.62 0.28
C ILE A 111 -4.57 12.34 -0.93
N HIS A 112 -4.91 13.61 -0.74
CA HIS A 112 -5.62 14.42 -1.72
C HIS A 112 -4.78 15.63 -2.09
N PRO A 113 -4.70 16.04 -3.35
CA PRO A 113 -4.20 17.36 -3.70
C PRO A 113 -5.03 18.45 -3.03
N ALA A 114 -4.39 19.51 -2.54
CA ALA A 114 -5.09 20.64 -1.95
C ALA A 114 -6.05 21.27 -2.98
N VAL A 115 -7.19 21.80 -2.50
CA VAL A 115 -8.24 22.35 -3.37
C VAL A 115 -7.69 23.49 -4.24
N GLY A 116 -7.65 23.28 -5.55
CA GLY A 116 -7.14 24.25 -6.53
C GLY A 116 -5.85 23.80 -7.23
N ASP A 117 -5.13 22.84 -6.65
CA ASP A 117 -4.01 22.17 -7.28
C ASP A 117 -4.56 21.13 -8.28
N GLY A 118 -4.32 21.36 -9.58
CA GLY A 118 -4.81 20.52 -10.67
C GLY A 118 -4.00 19.23 -10.85
N LEU A 119 -3.64 18.90 -12.09
CA LEU A 119 -2.60 17.89 -12.35
C LEU A 119 -1.27 18.33 -11.71
N PRO A 120 -0.40 17.39 -11.30
CA PRO A 120 0.92 17.75 -10.80
C PRO A 120 1.66 18.60 -11.84
N PRO A 121 2.41 19.65 -11.44
CA PRO A 121 3.21 20.43 -12.37
C PRO A 121 4.22 19.52 -13.07
N GLY A 122 3.97 19.23 -14.34
CA GLY A 122 4.85 18.44 -15.19
C GLY A 122 5.88 19.30 -15.91
N ASP A 123 6.98 18.70 -16.34
CA ASP A 123 7.82 19.23 -17.42
C ASP A 123 7.00 19.17 -18.73
N HIS A 124 6.07 20.10 -18.90
CA HIS A 124 5.08 20.12 -19.98
C HIS A 124 5.67 20.59 -21.33
N GLU A 125 6.74 19.98 -21.81
CA GLU A 125 7.11 20.15 -23.24
C GLU A 125 6.72 18.96 -24.12
N ASP A 126 6.51 17.74 -23.59
CA ASP A 126 6.19 16.57 -24.42
C ASP A 126 5.20 15.57 -23.79
N LEU A 127 3.99 16.01 -23.40
CA LEU A 127 2.93 15.08 -22.97
C LEU A 127 1.88 14.86 -24.07
N PRO A 128 1.51 13.60 -24.41
CA PRO A 128 0.36 13.34 -25.25
C PRO A 128 -0.92 13.81 -24.54
N LYS A 129 -1.82 14.46 -25.28
CA LYS A 129 -3.05 15.14 -24.82
C LYS A 129 -4.08 14.27 -24.07
N ASN A 130 -3.74 13.02 -23.72
CA ASN A 130 -4.64 12.00 -23.15
C ASN A 130 -4.27 11.54 -21.73
N ALA A 131 -3.35 12.19 -21.03
CA ALA A 131 -3.05 11.87 -19.64
C ALA A 131 -4.26 12.18 -18.74
N LYS A 132 -5.05 11.15 -18.39
CA LYS A 132 -6.22 11.28 -17.51
C LYS A 132 -5.79 11.20 -16.03
N PRO A 133 -6.18 12.18 -15.18
CA PRO A 133 -5.69 12.30 -13.80
C PRO A 133 -5.97 11.12 -12.84
N ASN A 134 -6.92 10.23 -13.16
CA ASN A 134 -7.38 9.16 -12.25
C ASN A 134 -7.17 7.74 -12.78
N ALA A 135 -6.25 7.54 -13.72
CA ALA A 135 -6.15 6.29 -14.47
C ALA A 135 -5.13 5.27 -13.92
N LEU A 136 -4.77 5.34 -12.63
CA LEU A 136 -3.47 4.83 -12.18
C LEU A 136 -3.61 3.79 -11.07
N ARG A 137 -3.29 2.56 -11.49
CA ARG A 137 -3.62 1.25 -10.93
C ARG A 137 -2.58 0.80 -9.89
N PHE A 138 -2.88 -0.16 -9.02
CA PHE A 138 -1.81 -0.85 -8.27
C PHE A 138 -1.19 -2.01 -9.12
N SER A 139 0.06 -2.38 -8.85
CA SER A 139 0.84 -3.58 -9.16
C SER A 139 2.00 -3.61 -8.16
N LEU A 140 2.99 -4.46 -8.29
CA LEU A 140 4.13 -4.48 -7.38
C LEU A 140 5.33 -4.91 -8.19
N ALA A 141 6.52 -4.52 -7.79
CA ALA A 141 7.71 -5.31 -8.06
C ALA A 141 7.81 -6.45 -7.07
N GLY A 142 7.13 -7.53 -7.41
CA GLY A 142 7.78 -8.83 -7.55
C GLY A 142 7.62 -9.23 -9.02
N VAL A 143 7.83 -10.49 -9.36
CA VAL A 143 7.57 -11.00 -10.71
C VAL A 143 6.07 -10.92 -11.10
N GLN A 144 5.21 -10.59 -10.13
CA GLN A 144 3.76 -10.70 -10.21
C GLN A 144 3.04 -9.34 -10.05
N LEU A 145 2.17 -8.99 -11.00
CA LEU A 145 1.37 -7.76 -10.97
C LEU A 145 0.13 -7.94 -10.07
N LYS A 146 -0.22 -6.92 -9.26
CA LYS A 146 -1.35 -6.95 -8.31
C LYS A 146 -2.31 -5.74 -8.42
N PHE A 147 -3.61 -5.91 -8.58
CA PHE A 147 -4.56 -4.80 -8.81
C PHE A 147 -5.69 -4.78 -7.78
N SER A 148 -6.13 -3.61 -7.32
CA SER A 148 -7.41 -3.48 -6.62
C SER A 148 -8.57 -3.82 -7.57
N ALA A 149 -9.56 -4.59 -7.11
CA ALA A 149 -10.71 -5.03 -7.90
C ALA A 149 -12.00 -5.06 -7.07
N PHE A 150 -13.13 -4.92 -7.77
CA PHE A 150 -14.47 -5.08 -7.22
C PHE A 150 -15.07 -6.42 -7.66
N GLN A 151 -15.95 -6.97 -6.82
CA GLN A 151 -16.77 -8.10 -7.22
C GLN A 151 -17.95 -7.62 -8.07
N ASN A 152 -18.18 -8.28 -9.20
CA ASN A 152 -19.31 -7.97 -10.06
C ASN A 152 -20.61 -8.53 -9.46
N ALA A 153 -21.64 -7.68 -9.35
CA ALA A 153 -22.98 -8.07 -8.90
C ALA A 153 -23.81 -8.82 -9.97
N GLY A 154 -23.23 -9.09 -11.16
CA GLY A 154 -23.89 -9.82 -12.25
C GLY A 154 -23.94 -11.34 -12.02
N LYS A 155 -24.76 -12.04 -12.81
CA LYS A 155 -25.06 -13.49 -12.69
C LYS A 155 -23.86 -14.45 -12.79
N GLY A 156 -22.65 -13.96 -13.06
CA GLY A 156 -21.42 -14.76 -13.22
C GLY A 156 -20.35 -14.56 -12.14
N GLY A 157 -20.55 -13.68 -11.14
CA GLY A 157 -19.65 -13.57 -9.98
C GLY A 157 -18.18 -13.17 -10.26
N GLY A 158 -17.86 -12.68 -11.46
CA GLY A 158 -16.50 -12.30 -11.86
C GLY A 158 -15.95 -11.07 -11.13
N LEU A 159 -14.68 -10.75 -11.39
CA LEU A 159 -14.02 -9.56 -10.83
C LEU A 159 -13.84 -8.50 -11.91
N THR A 160 -13.96 -7.22 -11.51
CA THR A 160 -13.61 -6.10 -12.39
C THR A 160 -12.48 -5.32 -11.77
N ILE A 161 -11.40 -5.18 -12.53
CA ILE A 161 -10.36 -4.18 -12.28
C ILE A 161 -10.92 -2.86 -12.86
N PRO A 162 -11.39 -1.94 -12.02
CA PRO A 162 -12.05 -0.73 -12.50
C PRO A 162 -11.09 0.13 -13.32
N ALA A 163 -11.64 0.87 -14.28
CA ALA A 163 -10.89 1.90 -15.01
C ALA A 163 -10.66 3.16 -14.15
N GLU A 164 -11.59 3.44 -13.23
CA GLU A 164 -11.63 4.58 -12.30
C GLU A 164 -12.37 4.12 -11.01
N GLY A 165 -11.89 4.53 -9.82
CA GLY A 165 -12.58 4.26 -8.55
C GLY A 165 -11.65 3.93 -7.36
N VAL A 166 -12.14 4.19 -6.14
CA VAL A 166 -11.46 3.93 -4.86
C VAL A 166 -12.17 2.79 -4.14
N GLY A 167 -11.43 1.94 -3.41
CA GLY A 167 -12.04 1.00 -2.45
C GLY A 167 -12.40 -0.38 -3.00
N GLY A 168 -11.65 -0.91 -3.97
CA GLY A 168 -11.81 -2.30 -4.40
C GLY A 168 -11.67 -3.25 -3.20
N SER A 169 -12.63 -4.15 -2.98
CA SER A 169 -12.64 -5.08 -1.84
C SER A 169 -11.71 -6.30 -2.03
N TRP A 170 -11.07 -6.41 -3.20
CA TRP A 170 -10.18 -7.49 -3.57
C TRP A 170 -8.85 -6.96 -4.12
N ILE A 171 -7.79 -7.73 -3.93
CA ILE A 171 -6.49 -7.59 -4.60
C ILE A 171 -6.35 -8.79 -5.55
N VAL A 172 -6.20 -8.53 -6.84
CA VAL A 172 -6.02 -9.53 -7.90
C VAL A 172 -4.56 -9.60 -8.28
N LYS A 173 -3.91 -10.73 -8.02
CA LYS A 173 -2.52 -11.02 -8.42
C LYS A 173 -2.53 -11.85 -9.71
N LEU A 174 -2.11 -11.23 -10.80
CA LEU A 174 -2.07 -11.88 -12.12
C LEU A 174 -0.95 -12.93 -12.19
N PRO A 175 -0.99 -13.87 -13.15
CA PRO A 175 0.14 -14.76 -13.40
C PRO A 175 1.44 -14.00 -13.65
N SER A 176 2.55 -14.59 -13.21
CA SER A 176 3.88 -14.04 -13.44
C SER A 176 4.41 -14.54 -14.79
N GLN A 177 5.11 -13.68 -15.54
CA GLN A 177 5.72 -14.07 -16.81
C GLN A 177 7.05 -14.84 -16.64
N GLN A 178 7.76 -14.65 -15.52
CA GLN A 178 9.08 -15.29 -15.32
C GLN A 178 8.99 -16.61 -14.55
N PHE A 179 8.00 -16.73 -13.66
CA PHE A 179 7.75 -17.91 -12.84
C PHE A 179 6.33 -18.44 -13.06
N THR A 180 6.24 -19.69 -13.50
CA THR A 180 4.99 -20.41 -13.72
C THR A 180 4.37 -20.83 -12.39
N GLY A 181 3.04 -20.75 -12.27
CA GLY A 181 2.32 -21.32 -11.12
C GLY A 181 2.38 -20.50 -9.83
N VAL A 182 2.79 -19.22 -9.88
CA VAL A 182 2.91 -18.37 -8.68
C VAL A 182 1.55 -18.17 -7.98
N PRO A 183 0.44 -17.81 -8.68
CA PRO A 183 -0.89 -17.73 -8.08
C PRO A 183 -1.30 -19.03 -7.37
N GLU A 184 -1.10 -20.18 -8.02
CA GLU A 184 -1.48 -21.51 -7.53
C GLU A 184 -0.64 -21.95 -6.33
N ASN A 185 0.65 -21.61 -6.34
CA ASN A 185 1.54 -21.82 -5.20
C ASN A 185 1.07 -21.01 -3.99
N GLU A 186 0.82 -19.71 -4.16
CA GLU A 186 0.35 -18.86 -3.07
C GLU A 186 -1.03 -19.31 -2.56
N PHE A 187 -1.94 -19.71 -3.45
CA PHE A 187 -3.23 -20.30 -3.07
C PHE A 187 -3.06 -21.55 -2.20
N SER A 188 -2.14 -22.44 -2.59
CA SER A 188 -1.87 -23.68 -1.87
C SER A 188 -1.32 -23.41 -0.47
N MET A 189 -0.31 -22.54 -0.36
CA MET A 189 0.31 -22.20 0.93
C MET A 189 -0.69 -21.53 1.88
N MET A 190 -1.48 -20.59 1.38
CA MET A 190 -2.50 -19.92 2.19
C MET A 190 -3.65 -20.85 2.59
N THR A 191 -4.00 -21.82 1.73
CA THR A 191 -4.97 -22.87 2.07
C THR A 191 -4.47 -23.77 3.19
N ILE A 192 -3.19 -24.18 3.13
CA ILE A 192 -2.57 -24.97 4.21
C ILE A 192 -2.55 -24.16 5.51
N ALA A 193 -2.14 -22.88 5.46
CA ALA A 193 -2.15 -21.99 6.62
C ALA A 193 -3.55 -21.93 7.28
N ARG A 194 -4.61 -21.78 6.47
CA ARG A 194 -5.99 -21.83 6.96
C ARG A 194 -6.34 -23.18 7.60
N MET A 195 -5.95 -24.29 6.98
CA MET A 195 -6.25 -25.63 7.48
C MET A 195 -5.60 -25.93 8.84
N ILE A 196 -4.46 -25.31 9.13
CA ILE A 196 -3.79 -25.41 10.43
C ILE A 196 -4.23 -24.33 11.44
N GLY A 197 -5.31 -23.60 11.12
CA GLY A 197 -5.95 -22.64 12.03
C GLY A 197 -5.30 -21.26 12.09
N MET A 198 -4.51 -20.88 11.09
CA MET A 198 -4.00 -19.50 10.97
C MET A 198 -5.07 -18.58 10.38
N GLU A 199 -5.07 -17.33 10.81
CA GLU A 199 -5.93 -16.31 10.21
C GLU A 199 -5.38 -15.90 8.84
N VAL A 200 -6.17 -16.09 7.79
CA VAL A 200 -5.79 -15.68 6.44
C VAL A 200 -6.96 -14.96 5.77
N PRO A 201 -6.69 -14.01 4.87
CA PRO A 201 -7.74 -13.43 4.05
C PRO A 201 -8.46 -14.50 3.22
N ILE A 202 -9.68 -14.18 2.81
CA ILE A 202 -10.40 -15.00 1.82
C ILE A 202 -9.63 -14.95 0.50
N ILE A 203 -9.39 -16.11 -0.10
CA ILE A 203 -8.67 -16.24 -1.36
C ILE A 203 -9.42 -17.11 -2.35
N ASN A 204 -9.29 -16.80 -3.64
CA ASN A 204 -9.83 -17.59 -4.74
C ASN A 204 -8.85 -17.61 -5.91
N LEU A 205 -8.74 -18.74 -6.60
CA LEU A 205 -8.20 -18.77 -7.96
C LEU A 205 -9.32 -18.42 -8.94
N VAL A 206 -9.03 -17.52 -9.86
CA VAL A 206 -10.00 -16.97 -10.82
C VAL A 206 -9.41 -17.06 -12.22
N ASP A 207 -10.19 -17.61 -13.15
CA ASP A 207 -9.80 -17.66 -14.56
C ASP A 207 -9.68 -16.24 -15.14
N LEU A 208 -8.71 -16.04 -16.04
CA LEU A 208 -8.42 -14.71 -16.59
C LEU A 208 -9.58 -14.12 -17.39
N ASP A 209 -10.41 -14.95 -18.01
CA ASP A 209 -11.61 -14.55 -18.75
C ASP A 209 -12.76 -14.07 -17.84
N ALA A 210 -12.75 -14.48 -16.56
CA ALA A 210 -13.66 -13.98 -15.54
C ALA A 210 -13.23 -12.63 -14.93
N ILE A 211 -12.11 -12.05 -15.39
CA ILE A 211 -11.56 -10.79 -14.92
C ILE A 211 -11.67 -9.72 -16.01
N ALA A 212 -12.55 -8.76 -15.79
CA ALA A 212 -12.65 -7.59 -16.67
C ALA A 212 -11.60 -6.52 -16.32
N GLY A 213 -11.15 -5.77 -17.32
CA GLY A 213 -10.30 -4.58 -17.11
C GLY A 213 -8.80 -4.84 -16.93
N ILE A 214 -8.33 -6.06 -17.24
CA ILE A 214 -6.89 -6.36 -17.28
C ILE A 214 -6.17 -5.36 -18.19
N PRO A 215 -5.08 -4.71 -17.74
CA PRO A 215 -4.36 -3.74 -18.56
C PRO A 215 -3.81 -4.32 -19.87
N GLU A 216 -3.90 -3.53 -20.94
CA GLU A 216 -3.12 -3.78 -22.15
C GLU A 216 -1.61 -3.66 -21.85
N GLY A 217 -0.79 -4.41 -22.60
CA GLY A 217 0.67 -4.39 -22.46
C GLY A 217 1.23 -5.31 -21.35
N VAL A 218 0.38 -6.07 -20.67
CA VAL A 218 0.78 -7.03 -19.60
C VAL A 218 1.37 -8.34 -20.15
N GLY A 219 1.49 -8.47 -21.47
CA GLY A 219 2.03 -9.66 -22.14
C GLY A 219 1.06 -10.85 -22.14
N GLU A 220 1.55 -12.00 -22.59
CA GLU A 220 0.77 -13.24 -22.60
C GLU A 220 0.73 -13.84 -21.20
N LEU A 221 -0.44 -13.82 -20.57
CA LEU A 221 -0.68 -14.42 -19.26
C LEU A 221 -1.22 -15.85 -19.42
N LYS A 222 -0.68 -16.79 -18.64
CA LYS A 222 -1.11 -18.20 -18.62
C LYS A 222 -1.41 -18.65 -17.19
N GLY A 223 -2.47 -19.44 -17.03
CA GLY A 223 -2.94 -19.90 -15.72
C GLY A 223 -4.05 -19.01 -15.14
N GLN A 224 -4.22 -19.07 -13.83
CA GLN A 224 -5.28 -18.34 -13.11
C GLN A 224 -4.69 -17.14 -12.35
N ALA A 225 -5.50 -16.14 -12.04
CA ALA A 225 -5.11 -15.09 -11.10
C ALA A 225 -5.51 -15.48 -9.67
N LEU A 226 -4.78 -14.98 -8.67
CA LEU A 226 -5.16 -15.10 -7.27
C LEU A 226 -5.91 -13.84 -6.84
N ALA A 227 -7.17 -13.99 -6.45
CA ALA A 227 -7.95 -12.94 -5.82
C ALA A 227 -7.85 -13.08 -4.29
N VAL A 228 -7.47 -12.01 -3.61
CA VAL A 228 -7.32 -11.93 -2.15
C VAL A 228 -8.24 -10.84 -1.62
N ALA A 229 -9.15 -11.17 -0.71
CA ALA A 229 -10.01 -10.17 -0.08
C ALA A 229 -9.16 -9.24 0.79
N ARG A 230 -9.42 -7.94 0.68
CA ARG A 230 -8.77 -6.91 1.49
C ARG A 230 -9.28 -7.00 2.93
N PHE A 231 -8.38 -7.19 3.89
CA PHE A 231 -8.73 -7.18 5.31
C PHE A 231 -8.85 -5.75 5.85
N ASP A 232 -8.30 -4.76 5.15
CA ASP A 232 -8.37 -3.34 5.48
C ASP A 232 -9.63 -2.64 4.94
N ARG A 233 -10.61 -3.43 4.45
CA ARG A 233 -11.90 -2.97 3.94
C ARG A 233 -13.00 -3.85 4.52
N THR A 234 -13.84 -3.29 5.38
CA THR A 234 -14.95 -3.99 6.04
C THR A 234 -16.29 -3.35 5.69
N LEU A 235 -17.40 -4.00 6.07
CA LEU A 235 -18.74 -3.41 5.93
C LEU A 235 -18.92 -2.14 6.77
N ASP A 236 -18.19 -2.03 7.87
CA ASP A 236 -18.25 -0.89 8.80
C ASP A 236 -17.31 0.26 8.39
N GLY A 237 -16.47 0.05 7.37
CA GLY A 237 -15.53 1.04 6.87
C GLY A 237 -14.12 0.49 6.62
N PRO A 238 -13.17 1.35 6.21
CA PRO A 238 -11.77 0.97 6.12
C PRO A 238 -11.21 0.70 7.52
N VAL A 239 -10.23 -0.21 7.61
CA VAL A 239 -9.50 -0.48 8.86
C VAL A 239 -8.07 -0.01 8.67
N HIS A 240 -7.57 0.87 9.53
CA HIS A 240 -6.21 1.37 9.41
C HIS A 240 -5.18 0.28 9.69
N THR A 241 -4.14 0.24 8.86
CA THR A 241 -3.08 -0.76 8.97
C THR A 241 -1.74 -0.15 8.59
N GLU A 242 -0.68 -0.71 9.16
CA GLU A 242 0.69 -0.44 8.77
C GLU A 242 1.51 -1.74 8.72
N ASP A 243 2.61 -1.71 7.98
CA ASP A 243 3.62 -2.77 7.96
C ASP A 243 4.82 -2.47 8.87
N PHE A 244 5.71 -3.44 9.07
CA PHE A 244 6.86 -3.22 9.96
C PHE A 244 7.92 -2.26 9.41
N ALA A 245 8.02 -2.06 8.09
CA ALA A 245 8.93 -1.05 7.57
C ALA A 245 8.42 0.35 7.93
N GLN A 246 7.10 0.55 7.90
CA GLN A 246 6.44 1.75 8.39
C GLN A 246 6.68 1.93 9.89
N VAL A 247 6.38 0.92 10.71
CA VAL A 247 6.62 0.96 12.18
C VAL A 247 8.06 1.34 12.52
N PHE A 248 9.04 0.78 11.81
CA PHE A 248 10.46 1.04 12.08
C PHE A 248 11.03 2.26 11.34
N GLY A 249 10.23 2.98 10.56
CA GLY A 249 10.67 4.14 9.78
C GLY A 249 11.76 3.79 8.77
N VAL A 250 11.70 2.59 8.18
CA VAL A 250 12.67 2.08 7.20
C VAL A 250 12.15 2.35 5.79
N PHE A 251 13.01 2.84 4.90
CA PHE A 251 12.66 3.03 3.50
C PHE A 251 12.48 1.69 2.76
N PRO A 252 11.67 1.64 1.68
CA PRO A 252 11.43 0.40 0.92
C PRO A 252 12.72 -0.33 0.47
N ASP A 253 13.73 0.43 0.02
CA ASP A 253 15.01 -0.11 -0.45
C ASP A 253 15.82 -0.81 0.66
N ASP A 254 15.51 -0.52 1.93
CA ASP A 254 16.17 -1.06 3.11
C ASP A 254 15.35 -2.17 3.80
N LYS A 255 14.32 -2.73 3.15
CA LYS A 255 13.37 -3.70 3.73
C LYS A 255 13.96 -4.96 4.38
N TYR A 256 15.22 -5.31 4.07
CA TYR A 256 15.95 -6.42 4.71
C TYR A 256 16.75 -6.01 5.95
N LYS A 257 16.86 -4.70 6.23
CA LYS A 257 17.57 -4.18 7.40
C LYS A 257 16.60 -4.07 8.57
N ARG A 258 17.00 -4.61 9.74
CA ARG A 258 16.40 -4.42 11.09
C ARG A 258 15.18 -5.26 11.52
N ALA A 259 14.72 -6.25 10.75
CA ALA A 259 13.36 -6.78 10.92
C ALA A 259 13.15 -7.99 11.89
N SER A 260 14.14 -8.53 12.61
CA SER A 260 13.90 -9.78 13.37
C SER A 260 13.48 -9.58 14.85
N TYR A 261 14.28 -8.91 15.68
CA TYR A 261 14.00 -8.82 17.13
C TYR A 261 13.01 -7.72 17.51
N ALA A 262 13.05 -6.58 16.83
CA ALA A 262 12.17 -5.46 17.13
C ALA A 262 10.69 -5.80 16.84
N THR A 263 10.44 -6.59 15.79
CA THR A 263 9.11 -7.04 15.34
C THR A 263 8.37 -7.82 16.42
N SER A 264 9.00 -8.82 17.04
CA SER A 264 8.36 -9.62 18.07
C SER A 264 8.04 -8.81 19.34
N ARG A 265 8.89 -7.83 19.69
CA ARG A 265 8.66 -6.93 20.82
C ARG A 265 7.45 -6.02 20.58
N VAL A 266 7.36 -5.42 19.40
CA VAL A 266 6.21 -4.56 19.02
C VAL A 266 4.93 -5.39 19.07
N ILE A 267 4.91 -6.57 18.42
CA ILE A 267 3.73 -7.45 18.43
C ILE A 267 3.34 -7.82 19.87
N GLY A 268 4.29 -8.24 20.71
CA GLY A 268 3.99 -8.57 22.10
C GLY A 268 3.43 -7.39 22.91
N THR A 269 3.86 -6.17 22.60
CA THR A 269 3.40 -4.94 23.28
C THR A 269 2.00 -4.55 22.83
N GLU A 270 1.75 -4.53 21.52
CA GLU A 270 0.49 -4.02 20.96
C GLU A 270 -0.63 -5.07 20.89
N THR A 271 -0.28 -6.36 20.84
CA THR A 271 -1.25 -7.46 20.61
C THR A 271 -1.38 -8.42 21.80
N GLY A 272 -0.51 -8.25 22.80
CA GLY A 272 -0.36 -9.18 23.91
C GLY A 272 0.03 -10.60 23.47
N HIS A 273 -0.35 -11.57 24.29
CA HIS A 273 0.04 -12.97 24.07
C HIS A 273 -0.59 -13.61 22.83
N VAL A 274 -1.79 -13.16 22.43
CA VAL A 274 -2.52 -13.75 21.29
C VAL A 274 -1.81 -13.44 19.99
N GLY A 275 -1.50 -12.17 19.70
CA GLY A 275 -0.80 -11.84 18.47
C GLY A 275 0.67 -12.27 18.49
N ALA A 276 1.32 -12.33 19.66
CA ALA A 276 2.64 -12.94 19.77
C ALA A 276 2.63 -14.44 19.39
N ALA A 277 1.62 -15.19 19.84
CA ALA A 277 1.46 -16.60 19.47
C ALA A 277 1.18 -16.77 17.96
N GLU A 278 0.33 -15.90 17.39
CA GLU A 278 0.04 -15.91 15.95
C GLU A 278 1.27 -15.55 15.10
N PHE A 279 2.09 -14.60 15.54
CA PHE A 279 3.36 -14.28 14.91
C PHE A 279 4.33 -15.47 14.92
N ILE A 280 4.49 -16.13 16.07
CA ILE A 280 5.32 -17.34 16.18
C ILE A 280 4.80 -18.42 15.24
N ARG A 281 3.48 -18.63 15.19
CA ARG A 281 2.86 -19.60 14.27
C ARG A 281 3.19 -19.27 12.81
N ARG A 282 3.07 -18.00 12.39
CA ARG A 282 3.42 -17.52 11.04
C ARG A 282 4.90 -17.69 10.71
N LEU A 283 5.77 -17.40 11.66
CA LEU A 283 7.22 -17.55 11.50
C LEU A 283 7.60 -19.01 11.30
N VAL A 284 7.09 -19.90 12.16
CA VAL A 284 7.31 -21.35 12.05
C VAL A 284 6.75 -21.89 10.74
N PHE A 285 5.51 -21.51 10.39
CA PHE A 285 4.89 -21.91 9.14
C PHE A 285 5.73 -21.49 7.92
N SER A 286 6.18 -20.23 7.90
CA SER A 286 7.00 -19.70 6.80
C SER A 286 8.33 -20.44 6.65
N ALA A 287 8.97 -20.82 7.76
CA ALA A 287 10.17 -21.66 7.73
C ALA A 287 9.87 -23.07 7.19
N LEU A 288 8.74 -23.67 7.55
CA LEU A 288 8.35 -25.01 7.11
C LEU A 288 8.04 -25.09 5.61
N ILE A 289 7.52 -24.01 5.01
CA ILE A 289 7.23 -23.93 3.58
C ILE A 289 8.37 -23.32 2.75
N ASP A 290 9.53 -23.09 3.36
CA ASP A 290 10.70 -22.45 2.75
C ASP A 290 10.39 -21.07 2.12
N ASN A 291 9.57 -20.27 2.82
CA ASN A 291 9.27 -18.91 2.39
C ASN A 291 10.43 -17.96 2.74
N GLY A 292 11.42 -17.91 1.85
CA GLY A 292 12.60 -17.05 1.97
C GLY A 292 12.34 -15.54 1.82
N ASP A 293 11.11 -15.10 1.55
CA ASP A 293 10.78 -13.69 1.29
C ASP A 293 9.87 -13.06 2.36
N MET A 294 9.88 -13.57 3.58
CA MET A 294 9.15 -12.99 4.72
C MET A 294 9.87 -11.73 5.27
N HIS A 295 9.77 -10.60 4.56
CA HIS A 295 10.35 -9.31 4.96
C HIS A 295 9.35 -8.38 5.65
N ALA A 296 9.82 -7.23 6.17
CA ALA A 296 9.06 -6.30 7.01
C ALA A 296 7.74 -5.80 6.37
N LEU A 297 7.72 -5.58 5.05
CA LEU A 297 6.53 -5.16 4.29
C LEU A 297 5.46 -6.26 4.11
N ARG A 298 5.71 -7.50 4.56
CA ARG A 298 4.77 -8.63 4.40
C ARG A 298 3.93 -8.93 5.63
N THR A 299 4.22 -8.27 6.75
CA THR A 299 3.47 -8.46 7.99
C THR A 299 2.81 -7.14 8.36
N PHE A 300 1.49 -7.15 8.35
CA PHE A 300 0.65 -5.99 8.64
C PHE A 300 0.06 -6.14 10.04
N PHE A 301 -0.14 -5.02 10.72
CA PHE A 301 -0.88 -4.96 11.98
C PHE A 301 -1.93 -3.84 11.93
N GLY A 302 -3.03 -4.02 12.65
CA GLY A 302 -4.08 -3.01 12.78
C GLY A 302 -3.71 -2.05 13.90
N VAL A 303 -3.67 -0.75 13.61
CA VAL A 303 -3.34 0.25 14.63
C VAL A 303 -4.64 0.68 15.30
N THR A 304 -4.80 0.32 16.57
CA THR A 304 -5.92 0.76 17.42
C THR A 304 -5.53 1.96 18.25
#